data_AF-A0A0F9THC6-F1
#
_entry.id   AF-A0A0F9THC6-F1
#
_cell.length_a   1.000
_cell.length_b   1.000
_cell.length_c   1.000
_cell.angle_alpha   90.00
_cell.angle_beta   90.00
_cell.angle_gamma   90.00
#
_symmetry.space_group_name_H-M   'P 1'
#
loop_
_entity.id
_entity.type
_entity.pdbx_description
1 polymer ?
#
loop_
_entity_poly.entity_id
_entity_poly.type
_entity_poly.pdbx_seq_one_letter_code
_entity_poly.pdbx_strand_id
1 'polypeptide(L)'
;MRTALRLPRKPSALLKVALCDLKACERDPEYTINMSYWHRPNADGRCCEVCFAGTIMAQRSGASIAQSIGSTSFDKATEDKFNWLNYLRMGISYCMGDMPDITDVIKVLRTKYVPHSNSPTQFKKWVKVLIRALEIRGQ
;
A
#
# COMPACT_ATOMS: atom_id res chain seq x y z
N MET A 1 -15.33 -7.70 -16.50
CA MET A 1 -15.69 -7.30 -15.11
C MET A 1 -14.42 -6.90 -14.39
N ARG A 2 -14.42 -5.79 -13.63
CA ARG A 2 -13.26 -5.42 -12.81
C ARG A 2 -13.17 -6.35 -11.59
N THR A 3 -11.95 -6.65 -11.14
CA THR A 3 -11.71 -7.58 -10.02
C THR A 3 -12.03 -6.90 -8.69
N ALA A 4 -12.77 -7.59 -7.81
CA ALA A 4 -13.03 -7.12 -6.45
C ALA A 4 -12.12 -7.88 -5.46
N LEU A 5 -11.34 -7.16 -4.66
CA LEU A 5 -10.52 -7.77 -3.61
C LEU A 5 -11.18 -7.59 -2.24
N ARG A 6 -11.19 -8.67 -1.46
CA ARG A 6 -11.65 -8.64 -0.06
C ARG A 6 -10.59 -7.99 0.83
N LEU A 7 -10.50 -6.67 0.77
CA LEU A 7 -9.59 -5.86 1.60
C LEU A 7 -10.34 -5.27 2.81
N PRO A 8 -9.70 -5.17 3.99
CA PRO A 8 -10.30 -4.54 5.15
C PRO A 8 -10.78 -3.11 4.88
N ARG A 9 -11.89 -2.71 5.50
CA ARG A 9 -12.37 -1.33 5.47
C ARG A 9 -11.67 -0.45 6.52
N LYS A 10 -11.27 -1.06 7.64
CA LYS A 10 -10.61 -0.38 8.75
C LYS A 10 -9.16 -0.01 8.35
N PRO A 11 -8.76 1.28 8.39
CA PRO A 11 -7.41 1.74 8.02
C PRO A 11 -6.28 0.95 8.67
N SER A 12 -6.32 0.74 9.99
CA SER A 12 -5.27 -0.01 10.68
C SER A 12 -5.12 -1.44 10.16
N ALA A 13 -6.25 -2.11 9.89
CA ALA A 13 -6.26 -3.46 9.33
C ALA A 13 -5.76 -3.49 7.88
N LEU A 14 -6.14 -2.51 7.06
CA LEU A 14 -5.63 -2.38 5.69
C LEU A 14 -4.11 -2.15 5.67
N LEU A 15 -3.60 -1.30 6.56
CA LEU A 15 -2.16 -1.05 6.68
C LEU A 15 -1.38 -2.27 7.15
N LYS A 16 -1.96 -3.09 8.05
CA LYS A 16 -1.35 -4.37 8.43
C LYS A 16 -1.24 -5.32 7.25
N VAL A 17 -2.28 -5.41 6.43
CA VAL A 17 -2.27 -6.20 5.19
C VAL A 17 -1.17 -5.70 4.25
N ALA A 18 -1.17 -4.40 3.94
CA ALA A 18 -0.16 -3.78 3.07
C ALA A 18 1.27 -4.02 3.57
N LEU A 19 1.51 -3.90 4.87
CA LEU A 19 2.82 -4.11 5.48
C LEU A 19 3.25 -5.59 5.49
N CYS A 20 2.29 -6.51 5.59
CA CYS A 20 2.56 -7.94 5.47
C CYS A 20 2.97 -8.29 4.04
N ASP A 21 2.19 -7.83 3.06
CA ASP A 21 2.41 -8.10 1.63
C ASP A 21 3.69 -7.42 1.14
N LEU A 22 4.01 -6.21 1.64
CA LEU A 22 5.31 -5.55 1.39
C LEU A 22 6.48 -6.43 1.82
N LYS A 23 6.43 -7.01 3.03
CA LYS A 23 7.51 -7.88 3.52
C LYS A 23 7.61 -9.19 2.75
N ALA A 24 6.50 -9.69 2.21
CA ALA A 24 6.50 -10.88 1.37
C ALA A 24 7.26 -10.57 0.07
N CYS A 25 6.88 -9.50 -0.63
CA CYS A 25 7.59 -9.05 -1.84
C CYS A 25 9.06 -8.69 -1.58
N GLU A 26 9.42 -8.12 -0.42
CA GLU A 26 10.82 -7.85 -0.06
C GLU A 26 11.70 -9.12 0.05
N ARG A 27 11.10 -10.30 0.21
CA ARG A 27 11.80 -11.58 0.36
C ARG A 27 11.74 -12.45 -0.89
N ASP A 28 10.96 -12.04 -1.88
CA ASP A 28 10.69 -12.80 -3.08
C ASP A 28 11.51 -12.22 -4.24
N PRO A 29 12.43 -13.00 -4.84
CA PRO A 29 13.28 -12.51 -5.92
C PRO A 29 12.50 -12.15 -7.20
N GLU A 30 11.25 -12.61 -7.35
CA GLU A 30 10.40 -12.24 -8.49
C GLU A 30 9.86 -10.80 -8.37
N TYR A 31 10.05 -10.14 -7.22
CA TYR A 31 9.56 -8.78 -6.98
C TYR A 31 10.69 -7.81 -6.60
N THR A 32 10.59 -6.59 -7.11
CA THR A 32 11.44 -5.47 -6.70
C THR A 32 10.57 -4.34 -6.17
N ILE A 33 10.90 -3.81 -4.99
CA ILE A 33 10.14 -2.69 -4.43
C ILE A 33 10.54 -1.40 -5.15
N ASN A 34 9.64 -0.91 -6.00
CA ASN A 34 9.77 0.38 -6.67
C ASN A 34 8.51 1.22 -6.43
N MET A 35 8.66 2.28 -5.64
CA MET A 35 7.54 3.15 -5.23
C MET A 35 6.97 4.00 -6.39
N SER A 36 7.52 3.90 -7.59
CA SER A 36 7.04 4.60 -8.79
C SER A 36 6.00 3.80 -9.57
N TYR A 37 5.90 2.49 -9.36
CA TYR A 37 5.04 1.61 -10.15
C TYR A 37 4.02 0.87 -9.28
N TRP A 38 2.84 0.63 -9.82
CA TRP A 38 1.80 -0.16 -9.14
C TRP A 38 2.20 -1.63 -9.12
N HIS A 39 1.93 -2.34 -10.20
CA HIS A 39 2.41 -3.69 -10.46
C HIS A 39 2.81 -3.73 -11.93
N ARG A 40 4.10 -3.63 -12.19
CA ARG A 40 4.63 -3.47 -13.55
C ARG A 40 5.79 -4.44 -13.78
N PRO A 41 5.76 -5.27 -14.83
CA PRO A 41 6.94 -6.03 -15.22
C PRO A 41 8.11 -5.08 -15.49
N ASN A 42 9.31 -5.43 -15.02
CA ASN A 42 10.52 -4.70 -15.34
C ASN A 42 10.87 -4.82 -16.84
N ALA A 43 11.90 -4.11 -17.28
CA ALA A 43 12.24 -4.03 -18.72
C ALA A 43 12.64 -5.38 -19.35
N ASP A 44 13.23 -6.31 -18.58
CA ASP A 44 13.63 -7.63 -19.08
C ASP A 44 12.56 -8.72 -18.87
N GLY A 45 11.44 -8.38 -18.22
CA GLY A 45 10.33 -9.27 -17.93
C GLY A 45 10.60 -10.34 -16.87
N ARG A 46 11.74 -10.29 -16.17
CA ARG A 46 12.15 -11.32 -15.19
C ARG A 46 11.64 -11.05 -13.79
N CYS A 47 11.33 -9.80 -13.45
CA CYS A 47 10.74 -9.46 -12.16
C CYS A 47 9.66 -8.39 -12.30
N CYS A 48 8.82 -8.28 -11.27
CA CYS A 48 7.78 -7.28 -11.19
C CYS A 48 8.16 -6.18 -10.21
N GLU A 49 8.09 -4.94 -10.68
CA GLU A 49 8.25 -3.75 -9.87
C GLU A 49 6.93 -3.37 -9.20
N VAL A 50 6.95 -3.26 -7.87
CA VAL A 50 5.77 -2.98 -7.05
C VAL A 50 5.99 -1.88 -6.02
N CYS A 51 5.02 -0.97 -5.89
CA CYS A 51 4.96 -0.01 -4.78
C CYS A 51 4.19 -0.60 -3.59
N PHE A 52 3.96 0.21 -2.56
CA PHE A 52 3.27 -0.22 -1.34
C PHE A 52 1.84 -0.73 -1.55
N ALA A 53 1.07 -0.14 -2.47
CA ALA A 53 -0.24 -0.68 -2.85
C ALA A 53 -0.10 -1.85 -3.85
N GLY A 54 0.93 -1.78 -4.70
CA GLY A 54 1.32 -2.82 -5.64
C GLY A 54 1.60 -4.18 -5.04
N THR A 55 2.19 -4.21 -3.83
CA THR A 55 2.49 -5.47 -3.14
C THR A 55 1.20 -6.24 -2.81
N ILE A 56 0.11 -5.54 -2.47
CA ILE A 56 -1.20 -6.18 -2.29
C ILE A 56 -1.72 -6.74 -3.61
N MET A 57 -1.55 -6.00 -4.71
CA MET A 57 -1.96 -6.46 -6.05
C MET A 57 -1.22 -7.76 -6.41
N ALA A 58 0.10 -7.78 -6.26
CA ALA A 58 0.93 -8.98 -6.48
C ALA A 58 0.45 -10.17 -5.63
N GLN A 59 0.27 -9.96 -4.33
CA GLN A 59 0.05 -11.05 -3.38
C GLN A 59 -1.40 -11.56 -3.35
N ARG A 60 -2.38 -10.78 -3.83
CA ARG A 60 -3.81 -11.09 -3.61
C ARG A 60 -4.70 -11.12 -4.84
N SER A 61 -4.25 -10.55 -5.96
CA SER A 61 -5.09 -10.49 -7.17
C SER A 61 -4.97 -11.72 -8.07
N GLY A 62 -3.93 -12.55 -7.86
CA GLY A 62 -3.58 -13.64 -8.77
C GLY A 62 -2.90 -13.16 -10.05
N ALA A 63 -2.51 -11.88 -10.13
CA ALA A 63 -1.76 -11.36 -11.27
C ALA A 63 -0.38 -12.01 -11.34
N SER A 64 0.01 -12.41 -12.55
CA SER A 64 1.37 -12.91 -12.81
C SER A 64 2.37 -11.75 -12.86
N ILE A 65 3.65 -12.01 -12.59
CA ILE A 65 4.72 -10.99 -12.67
C ILE A 65 4.87 -10.34 -14.06
N ALA A 66 4.36 -10.99 -15.12
CA ALA A 66 4.35 -10.49 -16.49
C ALA A 66 3.17 -9.56 -16.81
N GLN A 67 2.22 -9.38 -15.89
CA GLN A 67 1.06 -8.52 -16.08
C GLN A 67 1.28 -7.13 -15.51
N SER A 68 0.86 -6.11 -16.25
CA SER A 68 0.77 -4.74 -15.75
C SER A 68 -0.64 -4.48 -15.24
N ILE A 69 -0.79 -4.20 -13.94
CA ILE A 69 -2.07 -3.82 -13.34
C ILE A 69 -1.91 -2.59 -12.46
N GLY A 70 -2.96 -1.77 -12.44
CA GLY A 70 -3.05 -0.56 -11.64
C GLY A 70 -4.34 -0.53 -10.83
N SER A 71 -4.56 0.53 -10.06
CA SER A 71 -5.76 0.65 -9.23
C SER A 71 -7.06 0.59 -10.06
N THR A 72 -7.04 1.15 -11.27
CA THR A 72 -8.19 1.16 -12.20
C THR A 72 -8.56 -0.22 -12.77
N SER A 73 -7.71 -1.24 -12.58
CA SER A 73 -8.01 -2.63 -12.92
C SER A 73 -9.06 -3.27 -11.99
N PHE A 74 -9.37 -2.61 -10.87
CA PHE A 74 -10.24 -3.13 -9.81
C PHE A 74 -11.56 -2.36 -9.70
N ASP A 75 -12.52 -2.93 -8.97
CA ASP A 75 -13.76 -2.23 -8.63
C ASP A 75 -13.49 -0.94 -7.83
N LYS A 76 -14.47 -0.03 -7.80
CA LYS A 76 -14.27 1.30 -7.21
C LYS A 76 -13.85 1.25 -5.75
N ALA A 77 -14.45 0.35 -4.97
CA ALA A 77 -14.14 0.20 -3.55
C ALA A 77 -12.71 -0.31 -3.31
N THR A 78 -12.18 -1.18 -4.17
CA THR A 78 -10.79 -1.64 -4.11
C THR A 78 -9.83 -0.56 -4.62
N GLU A 79 -10.19 0.12 -5.72
CA GLU A 79 -9.44 1.24 -6.30
C GLU A 79 -9.21 2.35 -5.26
N ASP A 80 -10.24 2.72 -4.49
CA ASP A 80 -10.16 3.78 -3.48
C ASP A 80 -9.18 3.42 -2.35
N LYS A 81 -9.17 2.17 -1.89
CA LYS A 81 -8.19 1.69 -0.90
C LYS A 81 -6.76 1.74 -1.43
N PHE A 82 -6.58 1.38 -2.70
CA PHE A 82 -5.30 1.42 -3.38
C PHE A 82 -4.78 2.85 -3.55
N ASN A 83 -5.64 3.76 -3.97
CA ASN A 83 -5.28 5.17 -4.07
C ASN A 83 -4.99 5.76 -2.68
N TRP A 84 -5.79 5.43 -1.65
CA TRP A 84 -5.53 5.85 -0.27
C TRP A 84 -4.14 5.42 0.23
N LEU A 85 -3.76 4.15 0.00
CA LEU A 85 -2.40 3.66 0.31
C LEU A 85 -1.32 4.40 -0.48
N ASN A 86 -1.60 4.75 -1.74
CA ASN A 86 -0.70 5.50 -2.61
C ASN A 86 -0.44 6.94 -2.10
N TYR A 87 -1.45 7.63 -1.60
CA TYR A 87 -1.26 8.96 -0.98
C TYR A 87 -0.54 8.84 0.36
N LEU A 88 -0.89 7.82 1.16
CA LEU A 88 -0.27 7.62 2.46
C LEU A 88 1.25 7.38 2.35
N ARG A 89 1.69 6.63 1.35
CA ARG A 89 3.13 6.44 1.05
C ARG A 89 3.83 7.68 0.50
N MET A 90 3.14 8.81 0.38
CA MET A 90 3.72 10.12 0.09
C MET A 90 3.70 11.03 1.32
N GLY A 91 3.21 10.52 2.47
CA GLY A 91 3.03 11.29 3.70
C GLY A 91 1.78 12.14 3.70
N ILE A 92 0.87 11.91 2.75
CA ILE A 92 -0.35 12.68 2.58
C ILE A 92 -1.55 11.82 2.99
N SER A 93 -2.46 12.37 3.79
CA SER A 93 -3.77 11.77 4.03
C SER A 93 -4.80 12.51 3.19
N TYR A 94 -5.51 11.76 2.34
CA TYR A 94 -6.72 12.23 1.67
C TYR A 94 -7.84 11.23 1.94
N CYS A 95 -9.05 11.74 2.21
CA CYS A 95 -10.26 10.93 2.19
C CYS A 95 -10.48 10.45 0.75
N MET A 96 -10.61 9.12 0.56
CA MET A 96 -10.84 8.51 -0.76
C MET A 96 -11.97 7.49 -0.64
N GLY A 97 -13.10 7.78 -1.28
CA GLY A 97 -14.31 6.94 -1.17
C GLY A 97 -14.72 6.76 0.28
N ASP A 98 -14.82 5.51 0.72
CA ASP A 98 -15.21 5.13 2.09
C ASP A 98 -14.03 5.14 3.09
N MET A 99 -12.81 5.49 2.66
CA MET A 99 -11.65 5.51 3.56
C MET A 99 -11.69 6.75 4.46
N PRO A 100 -11.63 6.61 5.78
CA PRO A 100 -11.71 7.74 6.70
C PRO A 100 -10.47 8.63 6.55
N ASP A 101 -10.67 9.93 6.82
CA ASP A 101 -9.56 10.87 6.93
C ASP A 101 -8.81 10.61 8.25
N ILE A 102 -7.50 10.37 8.13
CA ILE A 102 -6.60 10.12 9.26
C ILE A 102 -5.62 11.29 9.49
N THR A 103 -5.87 12.44 8.86
CA THR A 103 -5.01 13.64 8.94
C THR A 103 -4.73 14.02 10.39
N ASP A 104 -5.74 13.99 11.27
CA ASP A 104 -5.57 14.33 12.68
C ASP A 104 -4.70 13.32 13.44
N VAL A 105 -4.71 12.06 13.04
CA VAL A 105 -3.82 11.04 13.60
C VAL A 105 -2.37 11.35 13.21
N ILE A 106 -2.14 11.64 11.93
CA ILE A 106 -0.81 12.00 11.41
C ILE A 106 -0.28 13.27 12.09
N LYS A 107 -1.12 14.31 12.26
CA LYS A 107 -0.77 15.55 12.95
C LYS A 107 -0.36 15.30 14.40
N VAL A 108 -1.15 14.51 15.14
CA VAL A 108 -0.88 14.20 16.55
C VAL A 108 0.41 13.41 16.71
N LEU A 109 0.71 12.49 15.80
CA LEU A 109 1.92 11.69 15.88
C LEU A 109 3.21 12.53 15.85
N ARG A 110 3.18 13.74 15.24
CA ARG A 110 4.36 14.62 15.04
C ARG A 110 5.61 13.88 14.51
N THR A 111 5.43 12.68 13.97
CA THR A 111 6.51 11.83 13.49
C THR A 111 6.99 12.40 12.17
N LYS A 112 8.30 12.60 12.04
CA LYS A 112 8.90 12.93 10.74
C LYS A 112 8.62 11.78 9.77
N TYR A 113 7.70 12.00 8.84
CA TYR A 113 7.43 11.06 7.76
C TYR A 113 8.71 10.85 6.95
N VAL A 114 9.02 9.60 6.64
CA VAL A 114 10.17 9.23 5.81
C VAL A 114 9.65 8.37 4.64
N PRO A 115 9.77 8.84 3.39
CA PRO A 115 9.44 8.03 2.23
C PRO A 115 10.19 6.70 2.21
N HIS A 116 9.52 5.64 1.76
CA HIS A 116 10.16 4.33 1.64
C HIS A 116 11.40 4.37 0.73
N SER A 117 11.38 5.15 -0.34
CA SER A 117 12.53 5.33 -1.24
C SER A 117 13.78 5.90 -0.52
N ASN A 118 13.59 6.65 0.57
CA ASN A 118 14.68 7.24 1.33
C ASN A 118 15.15 6.30 2.45
N SER A 119 14.22 5.60 3.11
CA SER A 119 14.54 4.60 4.11
C SER A 119 13.40 3.59 4.29
N PRO A 120 13.52 2.38 3.71
CA PRO A 120 12.53 1.31 3.86
C PRO A 120 12.27 0.97 5.34
N THR A 121 13.32 0.94 6.15
CA THR A 121 13.22 0.63 7.59
C THR A 121 12.45 1.70 8.35
N GLN A 122 12.75 2.98 8.13
CA GLN A 122 12.05 4.06 8.82
C GLN A 122 10.60 4.19 8.36
N PHE A 123 10.33 3.98 7.06
CA PHE A 123 8.96 3.92 6.55
C PHE A 123 8.15 2.81 7.24
N LYS A 124 8.67 1.58 7.29
CA LYS A 124 8.00 0.46 7.96
C LYS A 124 7.80 0.71 9.46
N LYS A 125 8.73 1.40 10.13
CA LYS A 125 8.59 1.82 11.54
C LYS A 125 7.47 2.86 11.68
N TRP A 126 7.43 3.86 10.81
CA TRP A 126 6.39 4.88 10.78
C TRP A 126 4.99 4.28 10.56
N VAL A 127 4.84 3.38 9.57
CA VAL A 127 3.56 2.68 9.32
C VAL A 127 3.10 1.89 10.56
N LYS A 128 4.01 1.21 11.27
CA LYS A 128 3.67 0.50 12.51
C LYS A 128 3.19 1.43 13.62
N VAL A 129 3.80 2.61 13.76
CA VAL A 129 3.36 3.63 14.74
C VAL A 129 1.97 4.14 14.36
N LEU A 130 1.74 4.41 13.08
CA LEU A 130 0.44 4.85 12.57
C LEU A 130 -0.66 3.80 12.80
N ILE A 131 -0.38 2.51 12.53
CA ILE A 131 -1.31 1.41 12.82
C ILE A 131 -1.75 1.46 14.28
N ARG A 132 -0.80 1.54 15.23
CA ARG A 132 -1.11 1.58 16.67
C ARG A 132 -1.97 2.80 17.05
N ALA A 133 -1.67 3.96 16.47
CA ALA A 133 -2.42 5.18 16.76
C ALA A 133 -3.87 5.11 16.23
N LEU A 134 -4.06 4.50 15.06
CA LEU A 134 -5.39 4.25 14.50
C LEU A 134 -6.18 3.27 15.37
N GLU A 135 -5.54 2.19 15.82
CA GLU A 135 -6.19 1.20 16.69
C GLU A 135 -6.71 1.79 18.00
N ILE A 136 -5.93 2.69 18.64
CA ILE A 136 -6.35 3.42 19.85
C ILE A 136 -7.62 4.25 19.60
N ARG A 137 -7.79 4.76 18.38
CA ARG A 137 -8.97 5.55 17.98
C ARG A 137 -10.11 4.71 17.41
N GLY A 138 -10.00 3.39 17.44
CA GLY A 138 -10.99 2.49 16.84
C GLY A 138 -10.97 2.43 15.30
N GLN A 139 -9.97 3.06 14.65
CA GLN A 139 -9.76 3.11 13.19
C GLN A 139 -8.70 2.12 12.70
#